data_AF-A0A9D2K6V8-F1
#
_entry.id   AF-A0A9D2K6V8-F1
#
_cell.length_a   1.000
_cell.length_b   1.000
_cell.length_c   1.000
_cell.angle_alpha   90.00
_cell.angle_beta   90.00
_cell.angle_gamma   90.00
#
_symmetry.space_group_name_H-M   'P 1'
#
loop_
_entity.id
_entity.type
_entity.pdbx_description
1 polymer ?
#
loop_
_entity_poly.entity_id
_entity_poly.type
_entity_poly.pdbx_seq_one_letter_code
_entity_poly.pdbx_strand_id
1 'polypeptide(L)'
;MHFVPEDTDNYETVTDIQVQVTVAGEEPVLKGDLDGDGEVSIIDVMQACKILARKNMGDKPGADEIARGDLNGDRDVSIEDIMAICKILASQA
;
A
#
# COMPACT_ATOMS: atom_id res chain seq x y z
N MET A 1 0.82 -22.07 -28.50
CA MET A 1 1.82 -21.66 -29.50
C MET A 1 2.87 -20.86 -28.78
N HIS A 2 4.10 -21.34 -28.76
CA HIS A 2 5.25 -20.72 -28.09
C HIS A 2 6.09 -20.08 -29.20
N PHE A 3 6.19 -18.76 -29.21
CA PHE A 3 7.07 -18.02 -30.13
C PHE A 3 8.41 -17.84 -29.43
N VAL A 4 9.40 -18.67 -29.77
CA VAL A 4 10.80 -18.37 -29.49
C VAL A 4 11.36 -17.85 -30.80
N PRO A 5 11.79 -16.58 -30.88
CA PRO A 5 12.50 -16.12 -32.07
C PRO A 5 13.81 -16.92 -32.18
N GLU A 6 13.96 -17.69 -33.26
CA GLU A 6 15.17 -18.47 -33.57
C GLU A 6 16.25 -17.62 -34.26
N ASP A 7 15.89 -16.45 -34.79
CA ASP A 7 16.84 -15.54 -35.44
C ASP A 7 17.56 -14.69 -34.38
N THR A 8 18.72 -15.19 -33.98
CA THR A 8 19.71 -14.47 -33.16
C THR A 8 20.94 -14.08 -33.97
N ASP A 9 20.93 -14.25 -35.29
CA ASP A 9 22.10 -13.99 -36.15
C ASP A 9 21.94 -12.71 -36.98
N ASN A 10 20.72 -12.23 -37.19
CA ASN A 10 20.44 -11.07 -38.05
C ASN A 10 19.86 -9.87 -37.29
N TYR A 11 20.49 -9.51 -36.17
CA TYR A 11 20.11 -8.35 -35.36
C TYR A 11 21.11 -7.21 -35.53
N GLU A 12 20.60 -6.02 -35.85
CA GLU A 12 21.36 -4.77 -35.75
C GLU A 12 21.28 -4.29 -34.30
N THR A 13 22.42 -4.17 -33.63
CA THR A 13 22.46 -3.65 -32.25
C THR A 13 22.33 -2.14 -32.30
N VAL A 14 21.18 -1.62 -31.89
CA VAL A 14 20.99 -0.18 -31.73
C VAL A 14 21.44 0.23 -30.34
N THR A 15 22.60 0.87 -30.25
CA THR A 15 23.10 1.51 -29.03
C THR A 15 22.53 2.93 -28.90
N ASP A 16 22.69 3.55 -27.74
CA ASP A 16 22.38 4.98 -27.52
C ASP A 16 20.89 5.37 -27.56
N ILE A 17 19.98 4.41 -27.39
CA ILE A 17 18.56 4.69 -27.18
C ILE A 17 18.38 5.33 -25.79
N GLN A 18 17.83 6.55 -25.76
CA GLN A 18 17.38 7.17 -24.53
C GLN A 18 15.95 6.72 -24.23
N VAL A 19 15.77 5.90 -23.19
CA VAL A 19 14.46 5.46 -22.69
C VAL A 19 14.08 6.33 -21.50
N GLN A 20 12.99 7.09 -21.62
CA GLN A 20 12.39 7.79 -20.49
C GLN A 20 11.31 6.92 -19.87
N VAL A 21 11.55 6.42 -18.65
CA VAL A 21 10.55 5.70 -17.85
C VAL A 21 9.93 6.69 -16.88
N THR A 22 8.65 7.01 -17.09
CA THR A 22 7.88 7.83 -16.14
C THR A 22 7.08 6.89 -15.24
N VAL A 23 7.44 6.86 -13.96
CA VAL A 23 6.63 6.21 -12.93
C VAL A 23 5.73 7.28 -12.32
N ALA A 24 4.44 7.04 -12.23
CA ALA A 24 3.58 7.88 -11.39
C ALA A 24 4.12 7.76 -9.96
N GLY A 25 4.50 8.89 -9.36
CA GLY A 25 4.84 8.91 -7.94
C GLY A 25 3.59 8.57 -7.16
N GLU A 26 3.53 7.38 -6.57
CA GLU A 26 2.65 7.17 -5.43
C GLU A 26 3.17 8.07 -4.31
N GLU A 27 2.32 8.96 -3.81
CA GLU A 27 2.62 9.67 -2.57
C GLU A 27 2.90 8.63 -1.49
N PRO A 28 3.97 8.81 -0.68
CA PRO A 28 4.32 7.84 0.33
C PRO A 28 3.13 7.66 1.27
N VAL A 29 2.53 6.49 1.23
CA VAL A 29 1.40 6.14 2.09
C VAL A 29 1.89 6.15 3.54
N LEU A 30 1.40 7.11 4.32
CA LEU A 30 1.74 7.20 5.74
C LEU A 30 1.05 6.05 6.47
N LYS A 31 1.86 5.14 7.02
CA LYS A 31 1.34 4.00 7.78
C LYS A 31 0.71 4.49 9.08
N GLY A 32 -0.53 4.07 9.32
CA GLY A 32 -1.32 4.45 10.49
C GLY A 32 -2.21 5.68 10.30
N ASP A 33 -2.05 6.42 9.19
CA ASP A 33 -2.96 7.50 8.77
C ASP A 33 -4.04 6.87 7.88
N LEU A 34 -5.23 6.65 8.42
CA LEU A 34 -6.32 5.96 7.76
C LEU A 34 -7.32 6.91 7.08
N ASP A 35 -7.37 8.18 7.51
CA ASP A 35 -8.21 9.19 6.87
C ASP A 35 -7.50 9.99 5.78
N GLY A 36 -6.18 9.88 5.68
CA GLY A 36 -5.33 10.49 4.67
C GLY A 36 -5.03 11.96 4.93
N ASP A 37 -5.09 12.42 6.19
CA ASP A 37 -4.83 13.82 6.55
C ASP A 37 -3.34 14.17 6.69
N GLY A 38 -2.46 13.15 6.63
CA GLY A 38 -1.00 13.29 6.74
C GLY A 38 -0.47 13.24 8.17
N GLU A 39 -1.32 13.01 9.17
CA GLU A 39 -0.95 12.83 10.58
C GLU A 39 -1.51 11.50 11.11
N VAL A 40 -0.90 10.97 12.17
CA VAL A 40 -1.46 9.80 12.88
C VAL A 40 -2.07 10.29 14.18
N SER A 41 -3.40 10.24 14.26
CA SER A 41 -4.23 10.78 15.33
C SER A 41 -5.24 9.76 15.86
N ILE A 42 -6.06 10.19 16.83
CA ILE A 42 -7.18 9.38 17.34
C ILE A 42 -8.26 9.14 16.27
N ILE A 43 -8.32 9.98 15.24
CA ILE A 43 -9.28 9.83 14.14
C ILE A 43 -8.99 8.55 13.36
N ASP A 44 -7.72 8.18 13.20
CA ASP A 44 -7.32 6.93 12.53
C ASP A 44 -7.78 5.70 13.27
N VAL A 45 -7.71 5.72 14.60
CA VAL A 45 -8.24 4.64 15.44
C VAL A 45 -9.75 4.46 15.20
N MET A 46 -10.49 5.57 15.03
CA MET A 46 -11.92 5.51 14.71
C MET A 46 -12.16 4.94 13.31
N GLN A 47 -11.35 5.31 12.31
CA GLN A 47 -11.44 4.74 10.96
C GLN A 47 -11.11 3.24 10.96
N ALA A 48 -10.08 2.82 11.70
CA ALA A 48 -9.73 1.41 11.84
C ALA A 48 -10.89 0.60 12.44
N CYS A 49 -11.53 1.13 13.49
CA CYS A 49 -12.71 0.52 14.10
C CYS A 49 -13.88 0.40 13.09
N LYS A 50 -14.08 1.42 12.24
CA LYS A 50 -15.13 1.42 11.22
C LYS A 50 -14.83 0.39 10.12
N ILE A 51 -13.57 0.26 9.70
CA ILE A 51 -13.12 -0.77 8.77
C ILE A 51 -13.37 -2.16 9.34
N LEU A 52 -12.99 -2.41 10.60
CA LEU A 52 -13.26 -3.67 11.28
C LEU A 52 -14.75 -4.00 11.37
N ALA A 53 -15.60 -3.01 11.65
CA ALA A 53 -17.04 -3.21 11.70
C ALA A 53 -17.60 -3.61 10.32
N ARG A 54 -17.17 -2.94 9.24
CA ARG A 54 -17.53 -3.29 7.86
C ARG A 54 -17.03 -4.68 7.48
N LYS A 55 -15.80 -5.00 7.86
CA LYS A 55 -15.19 -6.31 7.66
C LYS A 55 -15.95 -7.44 8.33
N ASN A 56 -16.41 -7.23 9.57
CA ASN A 56 -17.27 -8.18 10.27
C ASN A 56 -18.65 -8.37 9.61
N MET A 57 -19.11 -7.39 8.82
CA MET A 57 -20.33 -7.50 8.01
C MET A 57 -20.10 -8.13 6.63
N GLY A 58 -18.87 -8.57 6.33
CA GLY A 58 -18.50 -9.23 5.07
C GLY A 58 -18.00 -8.29 3.98
N ASP A 59 -17.86 -7.00 4.26
CA ASP A 59 -17.25 -6.04 3.33
C ASP A 59 -15.73 -6.13 3.39
N LYS A 60 -15.03 -6.01 2.26
CA LYS A 60 -13.56 -6.10 2.27
C LYS A 60 -12.96 -4.70 2.26
N PRO A 61 -11.98 -4.40 3.14
CA PRO A 61 -11.26 -3.15 3.07
C PRO A 61 -10.61 -2.96 1.69
N GLY A 62 -10.64 -1.72 1.20
CA GLY A 62 -10.00 -1.34 -0.05
C GLY A 62 -8.49 -1.48 0.01
N ALA A 63 -7.83 -1.53 -1.16
CA ALA A 63 -6.38 -1.63 -1.23
C ALA A 63 -5.67 -0.47 -0.50
N ASP A 64 -6.21 0.75 -0.60
CA ASP A 64 -5.67 1.93 0.07
C ASP A 64 -5.84 1.87 1.60
N GLU A 65 -6.98 1.34 2.07
CA GLU A 65 -7.25 1.15 3.50
C GLU A 65 -6.31 0.10 4.10
N ILE A 66 -6.00 -0.96 3.35
CA ILE A 66 -5.00 -1.97 3.75
C ILE A 66 -3.60 -1.36 3.71
N ALA A 67 -3.24 -0.62 2.66
CA ALA A 67 -1.91 -0.02 2.54
C ALA A 67 -1.59 0.95 3.69
N ARG A 68 -2.60 1.68 4.17
CA ARG A 68 -2.51 2.60 5.32
C ARG A 68 -2.64 1.91 6.68
N GLY A 69 -3.57 0.96 6.78
CA GLY A 69 -3.96 0.31 8.02
C GLY A 69 -3.13 -0.91 8.43
N ASP A 70 -2.44 -1.57 7.48
CA ASP A 70 -1.63 -2.76 7.75
C ASP A 70 -0.24 -2.38 8.31
N LEU A 71 -0.13 -2.47 9.63
CA LEU A 71 1.07 -2.14 10.39
C LEU A 71 1.91 -3.38 10.71
N ASN A 72 1.32 -4.57 10.74
CA ASN A 72 2.00 -5.83 11.04
C ASN A 72 2.49 -6.60 9.77
N GLY A 73 2.04 -6.20 8.59
CA GLY A 73 2.39 -6.78 7.28
C GLY A 73 1.58 -8.02 6.89
N ASP A 74 0.44 -8.28 7.54
CA ASP A 74 -0.39 -9.46 7.29
C ASP A 74 -1.38 -9.32 6.12
N ARG A 75 -1.37 -8.15 5.45
CA ARG A 75 -2.26 -7.75 4.34
C ARG A 75 -3.72 -7.67 4.76
N ASP A 76 -3.97 -7.43 6.03
CA ASP A 76 -5.29 -7.27 6.59
C ASP A 76 -5.30 -6.09 7.57
N VAL A 77 -6.49 -5.62 7.91
CA VAL A 77 -6.67 -4.64 8.99
C VAL A 77 -7.35 -5.36 10.14
N SER A 78 -6.65 -5.46 11.26
CA SER A 78 -7.02 -6.25 12.43
C SER A 78 -6.97 -5.42 13.73
N ILE A 79 -7.31 -6.05 14.86
CA ILE A 79 -7.15 -5.44 16.18
C ILE A 79 -5.65 -5.18 16.50
N GLU A 80 -4.74 -5.97 15.94
CA GLU A 80 -3.30 -5.78 16.16
C GLU A 80 -2.83 -4.44 15.58
N ASP A 81 -3.35 -4.06 14.43
CA ASP A 81 -3.07 -2.78 13.79
C ASP A 81 -3.60 -1.60 14.61
N ILE A 82 -4.81 -1.72 15.17
CA ILE A 82 -5.36 -0.71 16.08
C ILE A 82 -4.44 -0.51 17.29
N MET A 83 -3.94 -1.60 17.87
CA MET A 83 -3.00 -1.53 18.99
C MET A 83 -1.68 -0.88 18.57
N ALA A 84 -1.22 -1.12 17.34
CA ALA A 84 -0.04 -0.49 16.79
C ALA A 84 -0.23 1.02 16.59
N ILE A 85 -1.39 1.49 16.09
CA ILE A 85 -1.74 2.92 16.02
C ILE A 85 -1.73 3.53 17.42
N CYS A 86 -2.39 2.91 18.40
CA CYS A 86 -2.39 3.38 19.79
C CYS A 86 -0.96 3.47 20.37
N LYS A 87 -0.08 2.54 20.02
CA LYS A 87 1.34 2.58 20.43
C LYS A 87 2.09 3.73 19.78
N ILE A 88 1.84 4.00 18.50
CA ILE A 88 2.41 5.14 17.77
C ILE A 88 1.97 6.45 18.44
N LEU A 89 0.68 6.60 18.75
CA LEU A 89 0.15 7.75 19.48
C LEU A 89 0.79 7.91 20.87
N ALA A 90 0.92 6.81 21.62
CA ALA A 90 1.54 6.83 22.94
C ALA A 90 3.04 7.18 22.91
N SER A 91 3.74 6.92 21.80
CA SER A 91 5.15 7.30 21.63
C SER A 91 5.35 8.76 21.22
N GLN A 92 4.29 9.44 20.78
CA GLN A 92 4.30 10.85 20.39
C GLN A 92 3.93 11.80 21.54
N ALA A 93 3.44 11.26 22.66
CA ALA A 93 3.06 12.00 23.87
C ALA A 93 4.22 12.10 24.88
#